data_AF-A0A8T3PXE0-F1
#
_entry.id   AF-A0A8T3PXE0-F1
#
_cell.length_a   1.000
_cell.length_b   1.000
_cell.length_c   1.000
_cell.angle_alpha   90.00
_cell.angle_beta   90.00
_cell.angle_gamma   90.00
#
_symmetry.space_group_name_H-M   'P 1'
#
loop_
_entity.id
_entity.type
_entity.pdbx_description
1 polymer ?
#
loop_
_entity_poly.entity_id
_entity_poly.type
_entity_poly.pdbx_seq_one_letter_code
_entity_poly.pdbx_strand_id
1 'polypeptide(L)'
;MMRLLRDQGLAIAMFGIFAVTLGGLMLTGWSNYNEEQAEHGETAVALDEYLGTPAFGEAVFENWESEFLQMGAYVLLTAFLFSRGSSESKNPDGDNPADADPRQADKRGNVPWPVRTGGIALALYENSLTIALFALFIASFALHAATGAGAYSQEQIAHGGQAVSVVGYLATSRFWFESFQNWQSEFLAVGTLIVFSIFLRQRGSPESKPVAASHAETGA
;
A
#
# COMPACT_ATOMS: atom_id res chain seq x y z
N MET A 1 25.87 -0.15 14.38
CA MET A 1 24.63 0.43 14.95
C MET A 1 24.37 1.85 14.48
N MET A 2 25.21 2.85 14.81
CA MET A 2 24.97 4.26 14.44
C MET A 2 24.87 4.51 12.92
N ARG A 3 25.64 3.79 12.11
CA ARG A 3 25.57 3.89 10.63
C ARG A 3 24.25 3.34 10.07
N LEU A 4 23.75 2.22 10.59
CA LEU A 4 22.46 1.67 10.16
C LEU A 4 21.30 2.59 10.54
N LEU A 5 21.29 3.11 11.78
CA LEU A 5 20.27 4.06 12.22
C LEU A 5 20.29 5.38 11.42
N ARG A 6 21.48 5.85 11.01
CA ARG A 6 21.62 7.03 10.18
C ARG A 6 21.17 6.77 8.74
N ASP A 7 21.64 5.68 8.14
CA ASP A 7 21.46 5.40 6.71
C ASP A 7 20.07 4.80 6.40
N GLN A 8 19.40 4.22 7.40
CA GLN A 8 18.08 3.55 7.27
C GLN A 8 17.04 4.05 8.28
N GLY A 9 17.28 5.22 8.89
CA GLY A 9 16.44 5.74 9.97
C GLY A 9 14.97 5.91 9.59
N LEU A 10 14.69 6.37 8.36
CA LEU A 10 13.32 6.52 7.87
C LEU A 10 12.61 5.16 7.78
N ALA A 11 13.23 4.16 7.15
CA ALA A 11 12.66 2.82 7.03
C ALA A 11 12.45 2.16 8.41
N ILE A 12 13.43 2.27 9.31
CA ILE A 12 13.32 1.75 10.69
C ILE A 12 12.17 2.44 11.43
N ALA A 13 12.02 3.76 11.30
CA ALA A 13 10.93 4.48 11.93
C ALA A 13 9.57 4.05 11.38
N MET A 14 9.42 3.94 10.04
CA MET A 14 8.16 3.54 9.41
C MET A 14 7.77 2.11 9.78
N PHE A 15 8.69 1.14 9.68
CA PHE A 15 8.41 -0.25 10.07
C PHE A 15 8.24 -0.42 11.59
N GLY A 16 8.89 0.44 12.39
CA GLY A 16 8.69 0.49 13.84
C GLY A 16 7.27 0.97 14.20
N ILE A 17 6.80 2.05 13.57
CA ILE A 17 5.42 2.54 13.74
C ILE A 17 4.44 1.48 13.28
N PHE A 18 4.65 0.87 12.11
CA PHE A 18 3.83 -0.23 11.61
C PHE A 18 3.76 -1.40 12.59
N ALA A 19 4.88 -1.83 13.18
CA ALA A 19 4.89 -2.92 14.16
C ALA A 19 4.08 -2.56 15.42
N VAL A 20 4.17 -1.31 15.88
CA VAL A 20 3.39 -0.82 17.03
C VAL A 20 1.90 -0.77 16.70
N THR A 21 1.51 -0.25 15.54
CA THR A 21 0.10 -0.14 15.15
C THR A 21 -0.50 -1.51 14.84
N LEU A 22 0.25 -2.41 14.22
CA LEU A 22 -0.16 -3.81 14.02
C LEU A 22 -0.33 -4.53 15.35
N GLY A 23 0.58 -4.34 16.31
CA GLY A 23 0.43 -4.86 17.67
C GLY A 23 -0.80 -4.28 18.38
N GLY A 24 -1.09 -2.99 18.16
CA GLY A 24 -2.33 -2.35 18.60
C GLY A 24 -3.56 -3.06 18.04
N LEU A 25 -3.62 -3.22 16.71
CA LEU A 25 -4.69 -3.93 16.01
C LEU A 25 -4.90 -5.35 16.54
N MET A 26 -3.81 -6.11 16.76
CA MET A 26 -3.90 -7.46 17.33
C MET A 26 -4.58 -7.47 18.70
N LEU A 27 -4.20 -6.57 19.60
CA LEU A 27 -4.72 -6.53 20.97
C LEU A 27 -6.14 -5.97 21.04
N THR A 28 -6.42 -4.89 20.33
CA THR A 28 -7.75 -4.26 20.33
C THR A 28 -8.75 -5.07 19.53
N GLY A 29 -8.33 -5.66 18.41
CA GLY A 29 -9.15 -6.56 17.61
C GLY A 29 -9.50 -7.84 18.38
N TRP A 30 -8.55 -8.41 19.14
CA TRP A 30 -8.82 -9.54 20.03
C TRP A 30 -9.86 -9.21 21.11
N SER A 31 -9.74 -8.05 21.75
CA SER A 31 -10.71 -7.60 22.76
C SER A 31 -12.10 -7.43 22.15
N ASN A 32 -12.18 -6.73 21.01
CA ASN A 32 -13.44 -6.46 20.31
C ASN A 32 -14.11 -7.75 19.82
N TYR A 33 -13.33 -8.69 19.25
CA TYR A 33 -13.83 -10.01 18.86
C TYR A 33 -14.42 -10.77 20.04
N ASN A 34 -13.74 -10.79 21.19
CA ASN A 34 -14.26 -11.47 22.38
C ASN A 34 -15.50 -10.80 22.99
N GLU A 35 -15.66 -9.48 22.83
CA GLU A 35 -16.89 -8.76 23.21
C GLU A 35 -18.06 -9.22 22.33
N GLU A 36 -17.87 -9.29 21.00
CA GLU A 36 -18.87 -9.81 20.06
C GLU A 36 -19.24 -11.28 20.36
N GLN A 37 -18.23 -12.13 20.60
CA GLN A 37 -18.46 -13.52 21.00
C GLN A 37 -19.33 -13.59 22.27
N ALA A 38 -19.05 -12.76 23.28
CA ALA A 38 -19.85 -12.72 24.51
C ALA A 38 -21.29 -12.26 24.26
N GLU A 39 -21.51 -11.29 23.36
CA GLU A 39 -22.85 -10.84 22.94
C GLU A 39 -23.64 -11.95 22.22
N HIS A 40 -22.94 -12.81 21.48
CA HIS A 40 -23.51 -13.99 20.83
C HIS A 40 -23.64 -15.22 21.76
N GLY A 41 -23.20 -15.12 23.02
CA GLY A 41 -23.22 -16.24 23.98
C GLY A 41 -22.14 -17.30 23.72
N GLU A 42 -21.15 -16.97 22.89
CA GLU A 42 -20.00 -17.80 22.56
C GLU A 42 -18.88 -17.65 23.60
N THR A 43 -17.92 -18.57 23.57
CA THR A 43 -16.77 -18.52 24.48
C THR A 43 -15.68 -17.60 23.96
N ALA A 44 -15.09 -16.80 24.85
CA ALA A 44 -13.92 -15.99 24.52
C ALA A 44 -12.74 -16.87 24.12
N VAL A 45 -12.02 -16.44 23.08
CA VAL A 45 -10.84 -17.12 22.56
C VAL A 45 -9.55 -16.51 23.09
N ALA A 46 -8.48 -17.30 23.13
CA ALA A 46 -7.14 -16.80 23.42
C ALA A 46 -6.59 -15.96 22.25
N LEU A 47 -5.56 -15.15 22.50
CA LEU A 47 -4.99 -14.26 21.48
C LEU A 47 -4.43 -15.03 20.28
N ASP A 48 -3.74 -16.14 20.50
CA ASP A 48 -3.18 -16.98 19.43
C ASP A 48 -4.26 -17.62 18.57
N GLU A 49 -5.37 -18.01 19.18
CA GLU A 49 -6.56 -18.49 18.46
C GLU A 49 -7.19 -17.37 17.62
N TYR A 50 -7.35 -16.16 18.19
CA TYR A 50 -7.84 -14.99 17.46
C TYR A 50 -7.00 -14.65 16.23
N LEU A 51 -5.67 -14.69 16.32
CA LEU A 51 -4.78 -14.43 15.18
C LEU A 51 -4.96 -15.45 14.04
N GLY A 52 -5.50 -16.63 14.32
CA GLY A 52 -5.87 -17.64 13.32
C GLY A 52 -7.29 -17.48 12.76
N THR A 53 -8.09 -16.54 13.28
CA THR A 53 -9.47 -16.34 12.82
C THR A 53 -9.54 -15.57 11.50
N PRO A 54 -10.61 -15.77 10.72
CA PRO A 54 -10.88 -14.94 9.55
C PRO A 54 -11.02 -13.45 9.87
N ALA A 55 -11.55 -13.09 11.05
CA ALA A 55 -11.74 -11.70 11.47
C ALA A 55 -10.42 -10.91 11.56
N PHE A 56 -9.37 -11.52 12.13
CA PHE A 56 -8.04 -10.88 12.16
C PHE A 56 -7.46 -10.70 10.74
N GLY A 57 -7.58 -11.75 9.92
CA GLY A 57 -7.08 -11.72 8.55
C GLY A 57 -7.77 -10.66 7.69
N GLU A 58 -9.10 -10.57 7.76
CA GLU A 58 -9.90 -9.55 7.07
C GLU A 58 -9.44 -8.14 7.47
N ALA A 59 -9.37 -7.84 8.78
CA ALA A 59 -8.96 -6.53 9.26
C ALA A 59 -7.55 -6.11 8.77
N VAL A 60 -6.61 -7.05 8.62
CA VAL A 60 -5.26 -6.76 8.12
C VAL A 60 -5.24 -6.61 6.60
N PHE A 61 -5.78 -7.59 5.87
CA PHE A 61 -5.62 -7.65 4.43
C PHE A 61 -6.53 -6.70 3.67
N GLU A 62 -7.70 -6.35 4.23
CA GLU A 62 -8.57 -5.28 3.71
C GLU A 62 -7.81 -3.95 3.59
N ASN A 63 -7.02 -3.59 4.62
CA ASN A 63 -6.19 -2.39 4.63
C ASN A 63 -4.96 -2.53 3.72
N TRP A 64 -4.25 -3.66 3.78
CA TRP A 64 -3.02 -3.82 2.98
C TRP A 64 -3.30 -3.83 1.49
N GLU A 65 -4.47 -4.33 1.08
CA GLU A 65 -4.91 -4.29 -0.30
C GLU A 65 -4.94 -2.84 -0.83
N SER A 66 -5.61 -1.91 -0.13
CA SER A 66 -5.75 -0.53 -0.57
C SER A 66 -4.41 0.19 -0.66
N GLU A 67 -3.55 -0.02 0.33
CA GLU A 67 -2.20 0.55 0.41
C GLU A 67 -1.35 0.17 -0.81
N PHE A 68 -1.27 -1.12 -1.12
CA PHE A 68 -0.47 -1.57 -2.27
C PHE A 68 -1.10 -1.21 -3.61
N LEU A 69 -2.44 -1.19 -3.70
CA LEU A 69 -3.13 -0.71 -4.90
C LEU A 69 -2.80 0.77 -5.14
N GLN A 70 -2.94 1.61 -4.11
CA GLN A 70 -2.66 3.03 -4.20
C GLN A 70 -1.21 3.26 -4.60
N MET A 71 -0.24 2.66 -3.90
CA MET A 71 1.18 2.85 -4.20
C MET A 71 1.53 2.36 -5.61
N GLY A 72 1.05 1.17 -6.00
CA GLY A 72 1.28 0.59 -7.32
C GLY A 72 0.67 1.45 -8.44
N ALA A 73 -0.57 1.91 -8.27
CA ALA A 73 -1.24 2.80 -9.20
C ALA A 73 -0.51 4.16 -9.27
N TYR A 74 -0.09 4.71 -8.14
CA TYR A 74 0.61 6.00 -8.10
C TYR A 74 1.96 5.95 -8.82
N VAL A 75 2.78 4.93 -8.55
CA VAL A 75 4.05 4.70 -9.27
C VAL A 75 3.83 4.55 -10.77
N LEU A 76 2.81 3.77 -11.17
CA LEU A 76 2.52 3.55 -12.58
C LEU A 76 2.00 4.83 -13.26
N LEU A 77 1.07 5.55 -12.64
CA LEU A 77 0.45 6.75 -13.20
C LEU A 77 1.44 7.91 -13.30
N THR A 78 2.32 8.11 -12.32
CA THR A 78 3.35 9.18 -12.36
C THR A 78 4.40 8.96 -13.44
N ALA A 79 4.54 7.73 -13.96
CA ALA A 79 5.37 7.48 -15.14
C ALA A 79 4.78 8.08 -16.44
N PHE A 80 3.45 8.26 -16.53
CA PHE A 80 2.75 8.69 -17.75
C PHE A 80 1.99 10.02 -17.64
N LEU A 81 1.52 10.36 -16.45
CA LEU A 81 0.72 11.55 -16.16
C LEU A 81 1.57 12.63 -15.51
N PHE A 82 1.14 13.89 -15.70
CA PHE A 82 1.84 15.07 -15.20
C PHE A 82 0.91 15.95 -14.38
N SER A 83 1.44 16.51 -13.30
CA SER A 83 0.81 17.54 -12.48
C SER A 83 1.77 18.73 -12.37
N ARG A 84 1.58 19.73 -13.25
CA ARG A 84 2.44 20.91 -13.28
C ARG A 84 2.40 21.65 -11.95
N GLY A 85 3.58 21.93 -11.42
CA GLY A 85 3.79 22.61 -10.16
C GLY A 85 3.95 21.68 -8.96
N SER A 86 3.68 20.39 -9.09
CA SER A 86 3.78 19.43 -7.99
C SER A 86 5.22 18.96 -7.78
N SER A 87 5.62 18.67 -6.53
CA SER A 87 6.88 17.92 -6.26
C SER A 87 6.76 16.46 -6.63
N GLU A 88 5.53 15.97 -6.75
CA GLU A 88 5.20 14.57 -7.00
C GLU A 88 5.18 14.19 -8.48
N SER A 89 5.52 15.14 -9.36
CA SER A 89 5.39 14.97 -10.80
C SER A 89 6.68 15.29 -11.51
N LYS A 90 6.95 14.51 -12.56
CA LYS A 90 7.89 14.87 -13.62
C LYS A 90 7.56 16.22 -14.24
N ASN A 91 8.56 16.91 -14.79
CA ASN A 91 8.35 18.15 -15.53
C ASN A 91 7.85 17.83 -16.95
N PRO A 92 6.65 18.29 -17.35
CA PRO A 92 6.10 18.01 -18.69
C PRO A 92 6.87 18.68 -19.85
N ASP A 93 7.61 19.76 -19.59
CA ASP A 93 8.36 20.49 -20.63
C ASP A 93 9.88 20.28 -20.55
N GLY A 94 10.33 19.42 -19.63
CA GLY A 94 11.75 19.23 -19.33
C GLY A 94 12.20 17.78 -19.52
N ASP A 95 13.51 17.60 -19.59
CA ASP A 95 14.10 16.27 -19.54
C ASP A 95 13.97 15.69 -18.14
N ASN A 96 13.49 14.44 -18.06
CA ASN A 96 13.34 13.74 -16.80
C ASN A 96 14.36 12.58 -16.75
N PRO A 97 15.34 12.59 -15.82
CA PRO A 97 16.34 11.53 -15.73
C PRO A 97 15.77 10.13 -15.53
N ALA A 98 14.58 10.02 -14.92
CA ALA A 98 13.87 8.76 -14.73
C ALA A 98 13.42 8.10 -16.05
N ASP A 99 13.29 8.86 -17.14
CA ASP A 99 12.84 8.37 -18.45
C ASP A 99 14.02 7.92 -19.35
N ALA A 100 15.26 8.00 -18.85
CA ALA A 100 16.44 7.59 -19.60
C ALA A 100 16.40 6.07 -19.90
N ASP A 101 16.67 5.69 -21.16
CA ASP A 101 16.71 4.27 -21.55
C ASP A 101 17.90 3.56 -20.87
N PRO A 102 17.66 2.58 -19.97
CA PRO A 102 18.72 1.88 -19.27
C PRO A 102 19.65 1.11 -20.22
N ARG A 103 19.23 0.83 -21.46
CA ARG A 103 20.05 0.16 -22.48
C ARG A 103 21.20 1.06 -22.97
N GLN A 104 21.08 2.38 -22.80
CA GLN A 104 22.09 3.37 -23.16
C GLN A 104 23.06 3.69 -22.01
N ALA A 105 22.83 3.15 -20.82
CA ALA A 105 23.68 3.37 -19.66
C ALA A 105 25.11 2.84 -19.87
N ASP A 106 26.10 3.53 -19.31
CA ASP A 106 27.49 3.06 -19.36
C ASP A 106 27.65 1.79 -18.51
N LYS A 107 27.73 0.64 -19.20
CA LYS A 107 27.88 -0.69 -18.58
C LYS A 107 29.20 -0.88 -17.84
N ARG A 108 30.19 0.01 -18.04
CA ARG A 108 31.46 0.01 -17.29
C ARG A 108 31.33 0.69 -15.92
N GLY A 109 30.25 1.45 -15.70
CA GLY A 109 29.93 2.06 -14.42
C GLY A 109 29.38 1.05 -13.40
N ASN A 110 29.08 1.54 -12.20
CA ASN A 110 28.43 0.76 -11.15
C ASN A 110 26.92 0.62 -11.42
N VAL A 111 26.57 -0.08 -12.51
CA VAL A 111 25.17 -0.36 -12.87
C VAL A 111 24.72 -1.75 -12.37
N PRO A 112 23.44 -1.93 -12.06
CA PRO A 112 22.89 -3.24 -11.68
C PRO A 112 23.14 -4.33 -12.73
N TRP A 113 23.24 -5.59 -12.30
CA TRP A 113 23.48 -6.73 -13.21
C TRP A 113 22.38 -6.91 -14.30
N PRO A 114 21.08 -6.60 -14.06
CA PRO A 114 20.08 -6.73 -15.12
C PRO A 114 20.31 -5.75 -16.26
N VAL A 115 20.77 -4.53 -15.95
CA VAL A 115 21.14 -3.49 -16.93
C VAL A 115 22.36 -3.91 -17.75
N ARG A 116 23.35 -4.55 -17.11
CA ARG A 116 24.53 -5.09 -17.83
C ARG A 116 24.13 -6.19 -18.80
N THR A 117 23.29 -7.12 -18.34
CA THR A 117 22.91 -8.34 -19.06
C THR A 117 21.90 -8.07 -20.19
N GLY A 118 20.94 -7.16 -19.98
CA GLY A 118 19.86 -6.89 -20.92
C GLY A 118 18.81 -8.01 -20.95
N GLY A 119 18.01 -8.05 -22.03
CA GLY A 119 16.99 -9.09 -22.25
C GLY A 119 15.88 -9.10 -21.19
N ILE A 120 15.41 -10.30 -20.84
CA ILE A 120 14.30 -10.50 -19.88
C ILE A 120 14.66 -9.98 -18.49
N ALA A 121 15.93 -10.13 -18.06
CA ALA A 121 16.38 -9.63 -16.77
C ALA A 121 16.19 -8.11 -16.67
N LEU A 122 16.56 -7.36 -17.71
CA LEU A 122 16.32 -5.92 -17.76
C LEU A 122 14.83 -5.60 -17.81
N ALA A 123 14.04 -6.29 -18.64
CA ALA A 123 12.61 -6.04 -18.75
C ALA A 123 11.87 -6.20 -17.41
N LEU A 124 12.24 -7.21 -16.62
CA LEU A 124 11.70 -7.40 -15.27
C LEU A 124 12.22 -6.35 -14.30
N TYR A 125 13.50 -6.01 -14.37
CA TYR A 125 14.14 -5.06 -13.45
C TYR A 125 13.65 -3.62 -13.66
N GLU A 126 13.49 -3.16 -14.91
CA GLU A 126 13.04 -1.80 -15.21
C GLU A 126 11.57 -1.55 -14.82
N ASN A 127 10.81 -2.62 -14.56
CA ASN A 127 9.42 -2.57 -14.08
C ASN A 127 9.25 -3.17 -12.67
N SER A 128 10.34 -3.50 -11.96
CA SER A 128 10.26 -4.36 -10.78
C SER A 128 9.50 -3.73 -9.61
N LEU A 129 9.55 -2.40 -9.47
CA LEU A 129 8.83 -1.70 -8.40
C LEU A 129 7.32 -1.85 -8.57
N THR A 130 6.81 -1.53 -9.76
CA THR A 130 5.39 -1.71 -10.11
C THR A 130 4.99 -3.17 -10.00
N ILE A 131 5.79 -4.10 -10.52
CA ILE A 131 5.51 -5.54 -10.44
C ILE A 131 5.41 -5.99 -8.97
N ALA A 132 6.34 -5.56 -8.10
CA ALA A 132 6.33 -5.94 -6.70
C ALA A 132 5.09 -5.39 -5.98
N LEU A 133 4.75 -4.11 -6.19
CA LEU A 133 3.57 -3.49 -5.58
C LEU A 133 2.27 -4.16 -6.03
N PHE A 134 2.11 -4.44 -7.33
CA PHE A 134 0.91 -5.14 -7.82
C PHE A 134 0.88 -6.62 -7.39
N ALA A 135 2.04 -7.28 -7.24
CA ALA A 135 2.08 -8.64 -6.68
C ALA A 135 1.64 -8.66 -5.21
N LEU A 136 2.07 -7.68 -4.41
CA LEU A 136 1.63 -7.50 -3.03
C LEU A 136 0.14 -7.16 -2.97
N PHE A 137 -0.36 -6.27 -3.83
CA PHE A 137 -1.78 -6.00 -3.97
C PHE A 137 -2.57 -7.26 -4.29
N ILE A 138 -2.18 -8.05 -5.29
CA ILE A 138 -2.88 -9.28 -5.67
C ILE A 138 -2.88 -10.29 -4.51
N ALA A 139 -1.76 -10.41 -3.79
CA ALA A 139 -1.66 -11.28 -2.63
C ALA A 139 -2.59 -10.81 -1.50
N SER A 140 -2.57 -9.52 -1.14
CA SER A 140 -3.44 -8.95 -0.12
C SER A 140 -4.93 -9.02 -0.53
N PHE A 141 -5.28 -8.70 -1.78
CA PHE A 141 -6.63 -8.80 -2.32
C PHE A 141 -7.17 -10.24 -2.22
N ALA A 142 -6.34 -11.24 -2.59
CA ALA A 142 -6.70 -12.64 -2.50
C ALA A 142 -6.87 -13.10 -1.05
N LEU A 143 -6.02 -12.63 -0.15
CA LEU A 143 -6.11 -12.94 1.29
C LEU A 143 -7.32 -12.27 1.91
N HIS A 144 -7.59 -11.00 1.62
CA HIS A 144 -8.79 -10.26 2.03
C HIS A 144 -10.06 -10.98 1.54
N ALA A 145 -10.13 -11.36 0.28
CA ALA A 145 -11.27 -12.11 -0.24
C ALA A 145 -11.45 -13.47 0.48
N ALA A 146 -10.35 -14.16 0.81
CA ALA A 146 -10.40 -15.45 1.49
C ALA A 146 -10.81 -15.34 2.97
N THR A 147 -10.22 -14.40 3.70
CA THR A 147 -10.50 -14.20 5.14
C THR A 147 -11.84 -13.50 5.33
N GLY A 148 -12.18 -12.52 4.50
CA GLY A 148 -13.49 -11.87 4.55
C GLY A 148 -14.63 -12.81 4.17
N ALA A 149 -14.45 -13.72 3.21
CA ALA A 149 -15.44 -14.77 2.96
C ALA A 149 -15.67 -15.66 4.19
N GLY A 150 -14.62 -15.93 4.96
CA GLY A 150 -14.70 -16.65 6.23
C GLY A 150 -15.46 -15.89 7.31
N ALA A 151 -15.11 -14.61 7.52
CA ALA A 151 -15.75 -13.75 8.50
C ALA A 151 -17.23 -13.51 8.17
N TYR A 152 -17.53 -13.14 6.92
CA TYR A 152 -18.89 -12.98 6.41
C TYR A 152 -19.71 -14.26 6.54
N SER A 153 -19.11 -15.43 6.29
CA SER A 153 -19.80 -16.72 6.47
C SER A 153 -20.17 -17.00 7.93
N GLN A 154 -19.31 -16.63 8.87
CA GLN A 154 -19.58 -16.78 10.30
C GLN A 154 -20.76 -15.89 10.71
N GLU A 155 -20.77 -14.63 10.28
CA GLU A 155 -21.88 -13.70 10.49
C GLU A 155 -23.19 -14.23 9.89
N GLN A 156 -23.15 -14.70 8.63
CA GLN A 156 -24.34 -15.29 7.99
C GLN A 156 -24.88 -16.49 8.77
N ILE A 157 -24.02 -17.40 9.22
CA ILE A 157 -24.45 -18.56 10.02
C ILE A 157 -25.06 -18.13 11.35
N ALA A 158 -24.47 -17.17 12.05
CA ALA A 158 -25.00 -16.63 13.30
C ALA A 158 -26.41 -16.03 13.14
N HIS A 159 -26.72 -15.51 11.95
CA HIS A 159 -28.04 -14.97 11.61
C HIS A 159 -28.98 -15.95 10.87
N GLY A 160 -28.64 -17.25 10.82
CA GLY A 160 -29.47 -18.30 10.20
C GLY A 160 -29.38 -18.37 8.67
N GLY A 161 -28.41 -17.67 8.08
CA GLY A 161 -28.03 -17.75 6.67
C GLY A 161 -27.10 -18.93 6.37
N GLN A 162 -26.37 -18.84 5.26
CA GLN A 162 -25.44 -19.88 4.79
C GLN A 162 -24.07 -19.30 4.51
N ALA A 163 -23.03 -20.12 4.74
CA ALA A 163 -21.67 -19.78 4.33
C ALA A 163 -21.58 -19.55 2.82
N VAL A 164 -20.70 -18.63 2.43
CA VAL A 164 -20.40 -18.33 1.04
C VAL A 164 -19.02 -18.87 0.67
N SER A 165 -18.81 -19.13 -0.62
CA SER A 165 -17.46 -19.35 -1.14
C SER A 165 -16.73 -18.00 -1.30
N VAL A 166 -15.41 -18.02 -1.46
CA VAL A 166 -14.61 -16.82 -1.79
C VAL A 166 -15.15 -16.12 -3.05
N VAL A 167 -15.47 -16.87 -4.10
CA VAL A 167 -16.06 -16.32 -5.33
C VAL A 167 -17.45 -15.75 -5.06
N GLY A 168 -18.23 -16.38 -4.19
CA GLY A 168 -19.51 -15.85 -3.72
C GLY A 168 -19.35 -14.52 -2.98
N TYR A 169 -18.33 -14.40 -2.13
CA TYR A 169 -18.03 -13.19 -1.37
C TYR A 169 -17.68 -12.00 -2.27
N LEU A 170 -16.87 -12.24 -3.32
CA LEU A 170 -16.55 -11.22 -4.34
C LEU A 170 -17.78 -10.68 -5.10
N ALA A 171 -18.88 -11.42 -5.12
CA ALA A 171 -20.14 -10.99 -5.72
C ALA A 171 -21.05 -10.22 -4.74
N THR A 172 -20.68 -10.12 -3.46
CA THR A 172 -21.45 -9.39 -2.45
C THR A 172 -21.15 -7.89 -2.47
N SER A 173 -22.09 -7.08 -1.99
CA SER A 173 -21.83 -5.67 -1.75
C SER A 173 -20.85 -5.42 -0.59
N ARG A 174 -20.72 -6.38 0.35
CA ARG A 174 -19.87 -6.23 1.54
C ARG A 174 -18.39 -6.11 1.15
N PHE A 175 -17.90 -7.06 0.35
CA PHE A 175 -16.52 -7.06 -0.15
C PHE A 175 -16.14 -5.73 -0.84
N TRP A 176 -17.01 -5.25 -1.74
CA TRP A 176 -16.76 -4.00 -2.46
C TRP A 176 -16.96 -2.76 -1.59
N PHE A 177 -17.83 -2.81 -0.59
CA PHE A 177 -17.98 -1.71 0.37
C PHE A 177 -16.70 -1.50 1.18
N GLU A 178 -16.14 -2.58 1.73
CA GLU A 178 -14.85 -2.59 2.45
C GLU A 178 -13.72 -2.09 1.54
N SER A 179 -13.58 -2.68 0.35
CA SER A 179 -12.54 -2.28 -0.62
C SER A 179 -12.66 -0.80 -1.01
N PHE A 180 -13.85 -0.34 -1.44
CA PHE A 180 -14.04 1.04 -1.88
C PHE A 180 -13.95 2.05 -0.75
N GLN A 181 -14.32 1.69 0.48
CA GLN A 181 -14.19 2.57 1.64
C GLN A 181 -12.72 2.94 1.89
N ASN A 182 -11.80 1.99 1.74
CA ASN A 182 -10.36 2.23 1.91
C ASN A 182 -9.74 2.84 0.66
N TRP A 183 -10.07 2.34 -0.55
CA TRP A 183 -9.48 2.86 -1.79
C TRP A 183 -9.74 4.36 -1.94
N GLN A 184 -10.97 4.82 -1.67
CA GLN A 184 -11.29 6.24 -1.83
C GLN A 184 -10.45 7.14 -0.93
N SER A 185 -10.16 6.73 0.32
CA SER A 185 -9.35 7.54 1.24
C SER A 185 -7.89 7.55 0.83
N GLU A 186 -7.35 6.41 0.39
CA GLU A 186 -5.96 6.32 -0.04
C GLU A 186 -5.69 7.17 -1.28
N PHE A 187 -6.58 7.11 -2.28
CA PHE A 187 -6.46 7.98 -3.45
C PHE A 187 -6.69 9.47 -3.11
N LEU A 188 -7.56 9.79 -2.16
CA LEU A 188 -7.74 11.16 -1.68
C LEU A 188 -6.48 11.68 -0.98
N ALA A 189 -5.83 10.87 -0.14
CA ALA A 189 -4.62 11.25 0.58
C ALA A 189 -3.48 11.62 -0.38
N VAL A 190 -3.24 10.76 -1.39
CA VAL A 190 -2.21 11.01 -2.40
C VAL A 190 -2.57 12.17 -3.31
N GLY A 191 -3.83 12.25 -3.76
CA GLY A 191 -4.31 13.41 -4.51
C GLY A 191 -4.13 14.73 -3.75
N THR A 192 -4.36 14.71 -2.44
CA THR A 192 -4.13 15.85 -1.55
C THR A 192 -2.66 16.22 -1.50
N LEU A 193 -1.74 15.26 -1.38
CA LEU A 193 -0.31 15.52 -1.39
C LEU A 193 0.17 16.13 -2.72
N ILE A 194 -0.32 15.62 -3.85
CA ILE A 194 -0.03 16.17 -5.19
C ILE A 194 -0.45 17.64 -5.28
N VAL A 195 -1.65 17.99 -4.81
CA VAL A 195 -2.13 19.38 -4.85
C VAL A 195 -1.41 20.25 -3.82
N PHE A 196 -1.22 19.76 -2.60
CA PHE A 196 -0.59 20.53 -1.53
C PHE A 196 0.87 20.83 -1.81
N SER A 197 1.61 19.91 -2.45
CA SER A 197 3.00 20.16 -2.84
C SER A 197 3.18 21.33 -3.83
N ILE A 198 2.12 21.72 -4.56
CA ILE A 198 2.13 22.92 -5.41
C ILE A 198 2.25 24.19 -4.55
N PHE A 199 1.43 24.28 -3.49
CA PHE A 199 1.19 25.53 -2.75
C PHE A 199 1.89 25.61 -1.40
N LEU A 200 2.04 24.48 -0.71
CA LEU A 200 2.59 24.38 0.64
C LEU A 200 4.06 23.96 0.61
N ARG A 201 4.78 24.23 1.69
CA ARG A 201 6.23 23.99 1.81
C ARG A 201 6.59 23.37 3.14
N GLN A 202 7.37 22.29 3.11
CA GLN A 202 8.00 21.69 4.28
C GLN A 202 9.52 21.68 4.09
N ARG A 203 10.22 22.55 4.81
CA ARG A 203 11.68 22.73 4.65
C ARG A 203 12.43 21.41 4.94
N GLY A 204 13.13 20.89 3.92
CA GLY A 204 13.99 19.71 4.04
C GLY A 204 13.29 18.37 3.83
N SER A 205 12.01 18.36 3.43
CA SER A 205 11.29 17.15 3.03
C SER A 205 11.48 16.88 1.53
N PRO A 206 11.68 15.61 1.10
CA PRO A 206 11.66 15.26 -0.32
C PRO A 206 10.25 15.41 -0.94
N GLU A 207 9.20 15.24 -0.14
CA GLU A 207 7.78 15.41 -0.54
C GLU A 207 7.36 16.89 -0.70
N SER A 208 8.32 17.81 -0.84
CA SER A 208 8.05 19.24 -0.91
C SER A 208 9.10 19.99 -1.72
N LYS A 209 8.63 20.93 -2.54
CA LYS A 209 9.53 21.83 -3.28
C LYS A 209 10.35 22.71 -2.32
N PRO A 210 11.52 23.21 -2.77
CA PRO A 210 12.25 24.23 -2.03
C PRO A 210 11.34 25.41 -1.64
N VAL A 211 11.55 25.96 -0.44
CA VAL A 211 10.69 27.05 0.08
C VAL A 211 10.69 28.27 -0.85
N ALA A 212 11.82 28.54 -1.53
CA ALA A 212 11.97 29.63 -2.48
C ALA A 212 11.45 29.32 -3.90
N ALA A 213 11.07 28.06 -4.19
CA ALA A 213 10.59 27.66 -5.51
C ALA A 213 9.17 28.19 -5.79
N SER A 214 8.94 28.64 -7.03
CA SER A 214 7.64 29.14 -7.46
C SER A 214 6.57 28.03 -7.49
N HIS A 215 5.29 28.40 -7.54
CA HIS A 215 4.21 27.41 -7.68
C HIS A 215 4.23 26.70 -9.04
N ALA A 216 4.69 27.36 -10.10
CA ALA A 216 4.77 26.79 -11.45
C ALA A 216 5.94 25.81 -11.64
N GLU A 217 6.98 25.90 -10.79
CA GLU A 217 8.11 24.98 -10.81
C GLU A 217 7.65 23.56 -10.48
N THR A 218 8.04 22.61 -11.33
CA THR A 218 7.68 21.18 -11.24
C THR A 218 8.97 20.38 -11.13
N GLY A 219 9.00 19.36 -10.29
CA GLY A 219 10.13 18.45 -10.22
C GLY A 219 10.06 17.53 -9.00
N ALA A 220 10.12 16.24 -9.28
CA ALA A 220 10.46 15.16 -8.37
C ALA A 220 11.97 14.86 -8.45
#